data_AF-A0A8C6XNY8-F1
#
_entry.id   AF-A0A8C6XNY8-F1
#
_cell.length_a   1.000
_cell.length_b   1.000
_cell.length_c   1.000
_cell.angle_alpha   90.00
_cell.angle_beta   90.00
_cell.angle_gamma   90.00
#
_symmetry.space_group_name_H-M   'P 1'
#
loop_
_entity.id
_entity.type
_entity.pdbx_description
1 polymer ?
#
loop_
_entity_poly.entity_id
_entity_poly.type
_entity_poly.pdbx_seq_one_letter_code
_entity_poly.pdbx_strand_id
1 'polypeptide(L)'
;ILDKFSWSELCTVLQENVDTLILDLNKANEKVSHLEYVCKNKSDTMKEIQQTQEETLKKFAEQMKAQESCWLKQKKDLEQQYSVLLGEVHTRAQKYQDMAEKAKEKFSATEKVQEQLLLENSHLKALLTQTQKEHRSLLAACALLSGALYPLYCRSCALSTQRDVLQDQVNTYDMFKQEIRALASALCETGERKQSNSKGKKKRHSRSWIHLFRKSVIVVLAVHRLQILCSQSCSSLFSWVDGVREGIGIPVCIGDSKDVHRQQKEQIRCLQAFSWFTSCDLLTAVLSSMAELQEVISKADMKSWLSGHLLTNAAKNSFSKLMEKLCAVMEVTPVDSSRSMTYVEKNSLVQRLARGLHKINAQTLEAGITDRTPATKTVASLQKQIFEFTQRLHTAEVERRSLRLELTEFKRNLNEMKKEADKAHSLQEQLYVFKQSVSLFD
;
A
#
# COMPACT_ATOMS: atom_id res chain seq x y z
N ILE A 1 32.04 34.21 183.12
CA ILE A 1 30.84 35.09 182.98
C ILE A 1 29.64 34.16 182.92
N LEU A 2 29.18 33.71 184.08
CA LEU A 2 27.94 32.94 184.26
C LEU A 2 27.69 32.95 185.77
N ASP A 3 27.21 34.08 186.27
CA ASP A 3 26.60 34.19 187.60
C ASP A 3 25.72 35.44 187.58
N LYS A 4 24.41 35.26 187.84
CA LYS A 4 23.29 36.24 187.85
C LYS A 4 22.36 36.30 186.62
N PHE A 5 21.82 35.16 186.19
CA PHE A 5 20.46 35.14 185.64
C PHE A 5 19.61 34.20 186.49
N SER A 6 18.43 34.68 186.89
CA SER A 6 17.48 33.87 187.64
C SER A 6 16.85 32.85 186.69
N TRP A 7 16.65 31.62 187.17
CA TRP A 7 16.06 30.53 186.37
C TRP A 7 14.73 30.92 185.70
N SER A 8 13.97 31.86 186.28
CA SER A 8 12.71 32.36 185.70
C SER A 8 12.89 33.19 184.43
N GLU A 9 13.92 34.04 184.34
CA GLU A 9 14.14 34.90 183.16
C GLU A 9 14.68 34.09 181.97
N LEU A 10 15.45 33.03 182.26
CA LEU A 10 15.88 32.08 181.24
C LEU A 10 14.67 31.31 180.67
N CYS A 11 13.73 30.92 181.53
CA CYS A 11 12.51 30.22 181.15
C CYS A 11 11.56 31.07 180.30
N THR A 12 11.42 32.38 180.56
CA THR A 12 10.55 33.26 179.75
C THR A 12 11.13 33.54 178.37
N VAL A 13 12.44 33.79 178.27
CA VAL A 13 13.11 33.96 176.97
C VAL A 13 13.14 32.65 176.18
N LEU A 14 13.27 31.51 176.85
CA LEU A 14 13.08 30.19 176.23
C LEU A 14 11.64 30.01 175.74
N GLN A 15 10.63 30.38 176.52
CA GLN A 15 9.21 30.24 176.15
C GLN A 15 8.85 31.12 174.93
N GLU A 16 9.24 32.40 174.92
CA GLU A 16 8.97 33.30 173.79
C GLU A 16 9.72 32.88 172.51
N ASN A 17 10.96 32.43 172.63
CA ASN A 17 11.69 31.85 171.49
C ASN A 17 11.04 30.56 171.01
N VAL A 18 10.55 29.72 171.91
CA VAL A 18 9.82 28.49 171.56
C VAL A 18 8.50 28.82 170.86
N ASP A 19 7.73 29.80 171.34
CA ASP A 19 6.46 30.19 170.74
C ASP A 19 6.65 30.87 169.37
N THR A 20 7.65 31.74 169.22
CA THR A 20 8.01 32.31 167.90
C THR A 20 8.52 31.24 166.94
N LEU A 21 9.33 30.28 167.41
CA LEU A 21 9.73 29.12 166.62
C LEU A 21 8.54 28.25 166.22
N ILE A 22 7.56 28.02 167.11
CA ILE A 22 6.34 27.27 166.79
C ILE A 22 5.51 28.01 165.74
N LEU A 23 5.38 29.33 165.86
CA LEU A 23 4.58 30.15 164.95
C LEU A 23 5.25 30.24 163.57
N ASP A 24 6.57 30.41 163.52
CA ASP A 24 7.34 30.37 162.28
C ASP A 24 7.38 28.97 161.67
N LEU A 25 7.43 27.91 162.49
CA LEU A 25 7.32 26.52 162.03
C LEU A 25 5.95 26.26 161.42
N ASN A 26 4.87 26.69 162.06
CA ASN A 26 3.50 26.54 161.53
C ASN A 26 3.32 27.33 160.23
N LYS A 27 3.82 28.57 160.17
CA LYS A 27 3.77 29.40 158.94
C LYS A 27 4.64 28.83 157.82
N ALA A 28 5.78 28.23 158.15
CA ALA A 28 6.60 27.50 157.20
C ALA A 28 5.89 26.23 156.73
N ASN A 29 5.23 25.49 157.62
CA ASN A 29 4.49 24.28 157.29
C ASN A 29 3.26 24.55 156.39
N GLU A 30 2.55 25.66 156.62
CA GLU A 30 1.47 26.11 155.72
C GLU A 30 2.01 26.53 154.34
N LYS A 31 3.15 27.23 154.29
CA LYS A 31 3.83 27.56 153.02
C LYS A 31 4.30 26.31 152.29
N VAL A 32 4.84 25.32 153.00
CA VAL A 32 5.22 24.02 152.43
C VAL A 32 3.99 23.31 151.89
N SER A 33 2.89 23.25 152.64
CA SER A 33 1.63 22.62 152.20
C SER A 33 1.05 23.31 150.94
N HIS A 34 1.08 24.64 150.87
CA HIS A 34 0.66 25.38 149.69
C HIS A 34 1.60 25.16 148.51
N LEU A 35 2.92 25.15 148.73
CA LEU A 35 3.91 24.86 147.68
C LEU A 35 3.78 23.43 147.17
N GLU A 36 3.55 22.45 148.04
CA GLU A 36 3.27 21.07 147.66
C GLU A 36 1.99 20.99 146.80
N TYR A 37 0.92 21.68 147.20
CA TYR A 37 -0.30 21.75 146.41
C TYR A 37 -0.06 22.39 145.03
N VAL A 38 0.64 23.53 144.96
CA VAL A 38 0.95 24.21 143.69
C VAL A 38 1.88 23.37 142.82
N CYS A 39 2.90 22.73 143.40
CA CYS A 39 3.80 21.84 142.69
C CYS A 39 3.05 20.62 142.15
N LYS A 40 2.13 20.04 142.93
CA LYS A 40 1.27 18.93 142.51
C LYS A 40 0.34 19.35 141.37
N ASN A 41 -0.35 20.49 141.51
CA ASN A 41 -1.24 21.02 140.46
C ASN A 41 -0.47 21.39 139.17
N LYS A 42 0.73 21.98 139.29
CA LYS A 42 1.61 22.22 138.13
C LYS A 42 2.10 20.93 137.50
N SER A 43 2.44 19.92 138.30
CA SER A 43 2.82 18.60 137.80
C SER A 43 1.65 17.95 137.06
N ASP A 44 0.43 18.02 137.59
CA ASP A 44 -0.75 17.40 137.00
C ASP A 44 -1.17 18.11 135.71
N THR A 45 -1.18 19.45 135.69
CA THR A 45 -1.41 20.23 134.46
C THR A 45 -0.31 20.03 133.41
N MET A 46 0.96 19.89 133.82
CA MET A 46 2.06 19.56 132.92
C MET A 46 1.89 18.17 132.29
N LYS A 47 1.44 17.18 133.07
CA LYS A 47 1.14 15.83 132.54
C LYS A 47 -0.01 15.87 131.56
N GLU A 48 -1.09 16.60 131.85
CA GLU A 48 -2.22 16.77 130.92
C GLU A 48 -1.81 17.45 129.62
N ILE A 49 -1.00 18.52 129.68
CA ILE A 49 -0.47 19.20 128.51
C ILE A 49 0.46 18.27 127.71
N GLN A 50 1.35 17.55 128.39
CA GLN A 50 2.25 16.61 127.73
C GLN A 50 1.46 15.50 127.04
N GLN A 51 0.45 14.94 127.71
CA GLN A 51 -0.38 13.88 127.17
C GLN A 51 -1.21 14.36 125.97
N THR A 52 -1.81 15.55 126.06
CA THR A 52 -2.54 16.15 124.92
C THR A 52 -1.61 16.51 123.75
N GLN A 53 -0.39 16.97 124.00
CA GLN A 53 0.61 17.20 122.97
C GLN A 53 1.06 15.89 122.31
N GLU A 54 1.34 14.84 123.09
CA GLU A 54 1.68 13.52 122.57
C GLU A 54 0.54 12.93 121.72
N GLU A 55 -0.71 13.07 122.18
CA GLU A 55 -1.89 12.61 121.44
C GLU A 55 -2.11 13.39 120.13
N THR A 56 -1.92 14.72 120.14
CA THR A 56 -2.06 15.55 118.95
C THR A 56 -0.93 15.31 117.94
N LEU A 57 0.31 15.17 118.41
CA LEU A 57 1.45 14.79 117.56
C LEU A 57 1.28 13.39 116.98
N LYS A 58 0.76 12.44 117.76
CA LYS A 58 0.47 11.08 117.28
C LYS A 58 -0.62 11.10 116.21
N LYS A 59 -1.74 11.81 116.43
CA LYS A 59 -2.79 12.00 115.43
C LYS A 59 -2.26 12.67 114.16
N PHE A 60 -1.44 13.71 114.30
CA PHE A 60 -0.82 14.39 113.17
C PHE A 60 0.14 13.48 112.39
N ALA A 61 0.96 12.69 113.07
CA ALA A 61 1.86 11.73 112.43
C ALA A 61 1.09 10.62 111.68
N GLU A 62 -0.02 10.15 112.25
CA GLU A 62 -0.92 9.18 111.58
C GLU A 62 -1.59 9.79 110.33
N GLN A 63 -2.06 11.04 110.40
CA GLN A 63 -2.61 11.77 109.25
C GLN A 63 -1.56 12.00 108.15
N MET A 64 -0.34 12.43 108.52
CA MET A 64 0.77 12.61 107.58
C MET A 64 1.12 11.31 106.86
N LYS A 65 1.20 10.18 107.59
CA LYS A 65 1.44 8.86 106.98
C LYS A 65 0.30 8.45 106.05
N ALA A 66 -0.95 8.68 106.43
CA ALA A 66 -2.10 8.40 105.58
C ALA A 66 -2.05 9.24 104.30
N GLN A 67 -1.74 10.53 104.41
CA GLN A 67 -1.61 11.43 103.26
C GLN A 67 -0.45 11.05 102.34
N GLU A 68 0.73 10.74 102.89
CA GLU A 68 1.87 10.26 102.12
C GLU A 68 1.54 8.97 101.38
N SER A 69 0.88 8.01 102.04
CA SER A 69 0.45 6.76 101.41
C SER A 69 -0.57 6.99 100.28
N CYS A 70 -1.48 7.96 100.45
CA CYS A 70 -2.45 8.36 99.43
C CYS A 70 -1.76 8.97 98.20
N TRP A 71 -0.83 9.90 98.40
CA TRP A 71 -0.03 10.49 97.33
C TRP A 71 0.85 9.47 96.62
N LEU A 72 1.47 8.55 97.36
CA LEU A 72 2.29 7.50 96.78
C LEU A 72 1.46 6.57 95.90
N LYS A 73 0.21 6.29 96.30
CA LYS A 73 -0.74 5.52 95.52
C LYS A 73 -1.16 6.27 94.24
N GLN A 74 -1.56 7.53 94.36
CA GLN A 74 -1.91 8.36 93.19
C GLN A 74 -0.75 8.50 92.20
N LYS A 75 0.47 8.69 92.70
CA LYS A 75 1.68 8.75 91.86
C LYS A 75 1.87 7.44 91.08
N LYS A 76 1.78 6.29 91.75
CA LYS A 76 1.88 4.98 91.10
C LYS A 76 0.78 4.77 90.06
N ASP A 77 -0.45 5.13 90.38
CA ASP A 77 -1.59 5.00 89.46
C ASP A 77 -1.38 5.89 88.21
N LEU A 78 -0.92 7.13 88.37
CA LEU A 78 -0.59 8.03 87.26
C LEU A 78 0.58 7.52 86.42
N GLU A 79 1.69 7.12 87.05
CA GLU A 79 2.85 6.55 86.34
C GLU A 79 2.43 5.33 85.50
N GLN A 80 1.57 4.47 86.06
CA GLN A 80 1.05 3.31 85.35
C GLN A 80 0.15 3.72 84.18
N GLN A 81 -0.77 4.67 84.36
CA GLN A 81 -1.59 5.21 83.26
C GLN A 81 -0.75 5.82 82.14
N TYR A 82 0.26 6.65 82.47
CA TYR A 82 1.17 7.23 81.48
C TYR A 82 2.00 6.16 80.76
N SER A 83 2.42 5.11 81.48
CA SER A 83 3.16 3.99 80.86
C SER A 83 2.32 3.24 79.82
N VAL A 84 1.03 3.01 80.12
CA VAL A 84 0.09 2.36 79.20
C VAL A 84 -0.17 3.27 78.00
N LEU A 85 -0.46 4.55 78.23
CA LEU A 85 -0.71 5.51 77.15
C LEU A 85 0.50 5.69 76.23
N LEU A 86 1.72 5.76 76.79
CA LEU A 86 2.96 5.81 76.00
C LEU A 86 3.14 4.55 75.16
N GLY A 87 2.85 3.37 75.72
CA GLY A 87 2.87 2.11 74.99
C GLY A 87 1.87 2.09 73.82
N GLU A 88 0.64 2.53 74.05
CA GLU A 88 -0.39 2.63 73.01
C GLU A 88 0.00 3.60 71.89
N VAL A 89 0.53 4.79 72.26
CA VAL A 89 1.02 5.78 71.29
C VAL A 89 2.19 5.21 70.49
N HIS A 90 3.13 4.51 71.15
CA HIS A 90 4.28 3.92 70.48
C HIS A 90 3.86 2.80 69.49
N THR A 91 2.98 1.89 69.91
CA THR A 91 2.47 0.84 69.00
C THR A 91 1.67 1.41 67.84
N ARG A 92 0.91 2.50 68.06
CA ARG A 92 0.18 3.19 66.99
C ARG A 92 1.13 3.91 66.04
N ALA A 93 2.14 4.60 66.55
CA ALA A 93 3.17 5.25 65.74
C ALA A 93 3.93 4.23 64.87
N GLN A 94 4.32 3.09 65.45
CA GLN A 94 4.98 2.01 64.71
C GLN A 94 4.10 1.48 63.57
N LYS A 95 2.80 1.25 63.82
CA LYS A 95 1.86 0.82 62.76
C LYS A 95 1.78 1.84 61.62
N TYR A 96 1.73 3.13 61.93
CA TYR A 96 1.71 4.17 60.90
C TYR A 96 3.01 4.23 60.11
N GLN A 97 4.15 4.02 60.77
CA GLN A 97 5.44 3.95 60.11
C GLN A 97 5.54 2.76 59.16
N ASP A 98 5.14 1.56 59.60
CA ASP A 98 5.11 0.36 58.76
C ASP A 98 4.18 0.54 57.54
N MET A 99 3.02 1.20 57.74
CA MET A 99 2.10 1.52 56.64
C MET A 99 2.69 2.54 55.67
N ALA A 100 3.40 3.55 56.17
CA ALA A 100 4.06 4.56 55.34
C ALA A 100 5.20 3.96 54.52
N GLU A 101 6.01 3.07 55.12
CA GLU A 101 7.07 2.35 54.41
C GLU A 101 6.50 1.44 53.32
N LYS A 102 5.47 0.65 53.62
CA LYS A 102 4.76 -0.17 52.61
C LYS A 102 4.15 0.68 51.50
N ALA A 103 3.60 1.85 51.82
CA ALA A 103 3.06 2.76 50.82
C ALA A 103 4.16 3.35 49.93
N LYS A 104 5.31 3.72 50.53
CA LYS A 104 6.49 4.23 49.80
C LYS A 104 7.05 3.18 48.84
N GLU A 105 7.18 1.92 49.27
CA GLU A 105 7.62 0.83 48.41
C GLU A 105 6.68 0.63 47.22
N LYS A 106 5.36 0.58 47.48
CA LYS A 106 4.34 0.50 46.41
C LYS A 106 4.44 1.67 45.44
N PHE A 107 4.61 2.89 45.95
CA PHE A 107 4.76 4.09 45.12
C PHE A 107 5.99 3.99 44.21
N SER A 108 7.14 3.59 44.76
CA SER A 108 8.37 3.41 43.98
C SER A 108 8.25 2.31 42.92
N ALA A 109 7.48 1.25 43.18
CA ALA A 109 7.22 0.20 42.21
C ALA A 109 6.30 0.70 41.08
N THR A 110 5.25 1.46 41.42
CA THR A 110 4.36 2.07 40.42
C THR A 110 5.06 3.14 39.58
N GLU A 111 5.97 3.92 40.18
CA GLU A 111 6.76 4.93 39.48
C GLU A 111 7.67 4.30 38.42
N LYS A 112 8.35 3.19 38.73
CA LYS A 112 9.15 2.42 37.76
C LYS A 112 8.30 1.92 36.59
N VAL A 113 7.10 1.41 36.86
CA VAL A 113 6.18 0.96 35.80
C VAL A 113 5.72 2.15 34.95
N GLN A 114 5.43 3.30 35.58
CA GLN A 114 5.06 4.52 34.86
C GLN A 114 6.20 5.00 33.95
N GLU A 115 7.43 5.04 34.43
CA GLU A 115 8.60 5.39 33.63
C GLU A 115 8.78 4.44 32.44
N GLN A 116 8.65 3.13 32.66
CA GLN A 116 8.71 2.14 31.58
C GLN A 116 7.61 2.36 30.54
N LEU A 117 6.36 2.56 30.96
CA LEU A 117 5.25 2.82 30.05
C LEU A 117 5.43 4.14 29.27
N LEU A 118 6.01 5.17 29.89
CA LEU A 118 6.34 6.42 29.19
C LEU A 118 7.39 6.20 28.10
N LEU A 119 8.43 5.41 28.40
CA LEU A 119 9.45 5.02 27.41
C LEU A 119 8.84 4.22 26.26
N GLU A 120 8.03 3.19 26.55
CA GLU A 120 7.33 2.40 25.54
C GLU A 120 6.38 3.24 24.69
N ASN A 121 5.65 4.19 25.30
CA ASN A 121 4.77 5.10 24.58
C ASN A 121 5.56 6.01 23.62
N SER A 122 6.71 6.53 24.06
CA SER A 122 7.58 7.35 23.22
C SER A 122 8.15 6.56 22.04
N HIS A 123 8.56 5.31 22.28
CA HIS A 123 9.06 4.40 21.26
C HIS A 123 7.98 4.04 20.23
N LEU A 124 6.77 3.69 20.68
CA LEU A 124 5.64 3.38 19.80
C LEU A 124 5.21 4.59 18.95
N LYS A 125 5.23 5.80 19.53
CA LYS A 125 4.99 7.04 18.77
C LYS A 125 6.04 7.24 17.67
N ALA A 126 7.32 7.05 18.00
CA ALA A 126 8.39 7.16 17.00
C ALA A 126 8.20 6.14 15.87
N LEU A 127 7.94 4.87 16.20
CA LEU A 127 7.70 3.81 15.22
C LEU A 127 6.46 4.09 14.33
N LEU A 128 5.38 4.61 14.92
CA LEU A 128 4.18 5.00 14.16
C LEU A 128 4.47 6.14 13.18
N THR A 129 5.22 7.17 13.61
CA THR A 129 5.57 8.28 12.70
C THR A 129 6.48 7.84 11.57
N GLN A 130 7.41 6.93 11.84
CA GLN A 130 8.31 6.36 10.85
C GLN A 130 7.55 5.49 9.83
N THR A 131 6.71 4.58 10.29
CA THR A 131 5.88 3.73 9.42
C THR A 131 4.89 4.56 8.59
N GLN A 132 4.33 5.64 9.14
CA GLN A 132 3.48 6.55 8.38
C GLN A 132 4.26 7.29 7.28
N LYS A 133 5.49 7.71 7.56
CA LYS A 133 6.38 8.32 6.56
C LYS A 133 6.73 7.33 5.45
N GLU A 134 7.06 6.09 5.82
CA GLU A 134 7.32 5.01 4.87
C GLU A 134 6.09 4.72 4.00
N HIS A 135 4.91 4.60 4.60
CA HIS A 135 3.66 4.37 3.86
C HIS A 135 3.34 5.51 2.88
N ARG A 136 3.52 6.77 3.30
CA ARG A 136 3.37 7.94 2.39
C ARG A 136 4.38 7.91 1.26
N SER A 137 5.64 7.57 1.54
CA SER A 137 6.68 7.45 0.52
C SER A 137 6.42 6.32 -0.47
N LEU A 138 5.90 5.18 0.03
CA LEU A 138 5.51 4.04 -0.79
C LEU A 138 4.31 4.38 -1.66
N LEU A 139 3.29 5.06 -1.11
CA LEU A 139 2.15 5.53 -1.89
C LEU A 139 2.59 6.49 -3.00
N ALA A 140 3.48 7.44 -2.70
CA ALA A 140 4.03 8.34 -3.72
C ALA A 140 4.79 7.57 -4.81
N ALA A 141 5.58 6.55 -4.44
CA ALA A 141 6.27 5.68 -5.39
C ALA A 141 5.27 4.86 -6.24
N CYS A 142 4.24 4.29 -5.63
CA CYS A 142 3.16 3.60 -6.34
C CYS A 142 2.43 4.54 -7.30
N ALA A 143 2.15 5.78 -6.90
CA ALA A 143 1.51 6.78 -7.74
C ALA A 143 2.37 7.22 -8.93
N LEU A 144 3.70 7.37 -8.74
CA LEU A 144 4.64 7.58 -9.84
C LEU A 144 4.65 6.39 -10.81
N LEU A 145 4.73 5.17 -10.27
CA LEU A 145 4.77 3.94 -11.07
C LEU A 145 3.47 3.73 -11.82
N SER A 146 2.32 3.89 -11.18
CA SER A 146 1.00 3.80 -11.82
C SER A 146 0.84 4.86 -12.91
N GLY A 147 1.24 6.10 -12.63
CA GLY A 147 1.21 7.19 -13.59
C GLY A 147 2.13 6.98 -14.80
N ALA A 148 3.25 6.27 -14.63
CA ALA A 148 4.18 5.89 -15.71
C ALA A 148 3.76 4.63 -16.47
N LEU A 149 3.25 3.64 -15.74
CA LEU A 149 2.88 2.32 -16.27
C LEU A 149 1.64 2.41 -17.15
N TYR A 150 0.65 3.20 -16.75
CA TYR A 150 -0.61 3.30 -17.49
C TYR A 150 -0.42 3.81 -18.94
N PRO A 151 0.29 4.91 -19.22
CA PRO A 151 0.58 5.34 -20.58
C PRO A 151 1.36 4.31 -21.40
N LEU A 152 2.32 3.62 -20.78
CA LEU A 152 3.09 2.57 -21.44
C LEU A 152 2.19 1.38 -21.82
N TYR A 153 1.30 0.99 -20.92
CA TYR A 153 0.31 -0.05 -21.16
C TYR A 153 -0.62 0.34 -22.32
N CYS A 154 -1.20 1.55 -22.29
CA CYS A 154 -2.06 2.04 -23.37
C CYS A 154 -1.36 2.06 -24.73
N ARG A 155 -0.09 2.51 -24.77
CA ARG A 155 0.75 2.46 -25.98
C ARG A 155 1.00 1.02 -26.44
N SER A 156 1.27 0.10 -25.52
CA SER A 156 1.47 -1.32 -25.84
C SER A 156 0.19 -1.92 -26.44
N CYS A 157 -0.98 -1.61 -25.88
CA CYS A 157 -2.27 -2.03 -26.44
C CYS A 157 -2.45 -1.48 -27.87
N ALA A 158 -2.20 -0.18 -28.07
CA ALA A 158 -2.30 0.45 -29.40
C ALA A 158 -1.31 -0.13 -30.41
N LEU A 159 -0.10 -0.50 -29.98
CA LEU A 159 0.88 -1.18 -30.83
C LEU A 159 0.45 -2.61 -31.15
N SER A 160 -0.17 -3.33 -30.22
CA SER A 160 -0.69 -4.67 -30.50
C SER A 160 -1.79 -4.62 -31.56
N THR A 161 -2.75 -3.70 -31.42
CA THR A 161 -3.83 -3.56 -32.42
C THR A 161 -3.28 -3.15 -33.79
N GLN A 162 -2.31 -2.24 -33.84
CA GLN A 162 -1.61 -1.90 -35.09
C GLN A 162 -0.88 -3.10 -35.69
N ARG A 163 -0.23 -3.93 -34.87
CA ARG A 163 0.42 -5.16 -35.32
C ARG A 163 -0.59 -6.14 -35.88
N ASP A 164 -1.74 -6.31 -35.24
CA ASP A 164 -2.79 -7.22 -35.70
C ASP A 164 -3.33 -6.79 -37.08
N VAL A 165 -3.59 -5.49 -37.26
CA VAL A 165 -4.00 -4.92 -38.56
C VAL A 165 -2.90 -5.12 -39.61
N LEU A 166 -1.63 -4.84 -39.28
CA LEU A 166 -0.52 -5.06 -40.22
C LEU A 166 -0.35 -6.53 -40.58
N GLN A 167 -0.55 -7.44 -39.63
CA GLN A 167 -0.50 -8.88 -39.86
C GLN A 167 -1.59 -9.32 -40.84
N ASP A 168 -2.81 -8.81 -40.68
CA ASP A 168 -3.92 -9.06 -41.61
C ASP A 168 -3.62 -8.55 -43.03
N GLN A 169 -3.03 -7.36 -43.15
CA GLN A 169 -2.60 -6.82 -44.45
C GLN A 169 -1.50 -7.67 -45.10
N VAL A 170 -0.54 -8.17 -44.33
CA VAL A 170 0.51 -9.07 -44.83
C VAL A 170 -0.10 -10.38 -45.31
N ASN A 171 -1.01 -10.97 -44.53
CA ASN A 171 -1.70 -12.21 -44.90
C ASN A 171 -2.49 -12.02 -46.21
N THR A 172 -3.21 -10.91 -46.34
CA THR A 172 -3.95 -10.55 -47.56
C THR A 172 -3.02 -10.42 -48.77
N TYR A 173 -1.87 -9.78 -48.60
CA TYR A 173 -0.88 -9.65 -49.67
C TYR A 173 -0.27 -11.00 -50.07
N ASP A 174 0.01 -11.87 -49.11
CA ASP A 174 0.54 -13.21 -49.39
C ASP A 174 -0.48 -14.07 -50.14
N MET A 175 -1.76 -14.00 -49.78
CA MET A 175 -2.86 -14.63 -50.55
C MET A 175 -2.92 -14.11 -51.98
N PHE A 176 -2.94 -12.78 -52.16
CA PHE A 176 -2.95 -12.15 -53.48
C PHE A 176 -1.73 -12.56 -54.33
N LYS A 177 -0.56 -12.68 -53.71
CA LYS A 177 0.66 -13.15 -54.38
C LYS A 177 0.54 -14.62 -54.79
N GLN A 178 -0.16 -15.46 -54.04
CA GLN A 178 -0.45 -16.84 -54.46
C GLN A 178 -1.41 -16.87 -55.64
N GLU A 179 -2.46 -16.04 -55.66
CA GLU A 179 -3.39 -15.93 -56.79
C GLU A 179 -2.68 -15.51 -58.10
N ILE A 180 -1.80 -14.51 -58.04
CA ILE A 180 -1.00 -14.12 -59.20
C ILE A 180 -0.12 -15.27 -59.69
N ARG A 181 0.52 -16.01 -58.76
CA ARG A 181 1.35 -17.17 -59.15
C ARG A 181 0.52 -18.26 -59.80
N ALA A 182 -0.67 -18.57 -59.26
CA ALA A 182 -1.58 -19.56 -59.82
C ALA A 182 -2.07 -19.17 -61.22
N LEU A 183 -2.39 -17.90 -61.42
CA LEU A 183 -2.76 -17.38 -62.74
C LEU A 183 -1.58 -17.46 -63.72
N ALA A 184 -0.38 -17.08 -63.29
CA ALA A 184 0.81 -17.18 -64.11
C ALA A 184 1.16 -18.64 -64.48
N SER A 185 0.97 -19.60 -63.57
CA SER A 185 1.18 -21.02 -63.87
C SER A 185 0.12 -21.57 -64.81
N ALA A 186 -1.16 -21.24 -64.61
CA ALA A 186 -2.24 -21.65 -65.52
C ALA A 186 -2.03 -21.13 -66.95
N LEU A 187 -1.51 -19.92 -67.10
CA LEU A 187 -1.15 -19.36 -68.41
C LEU A 187 0.13 -19.98 -69.00
N CYS A 188 1.07 -20.46 -68.17
CA CYS A 188 2.34 -21.06 -68.64
C CYS A 188 2.25 -22.58 -68.92
N GLU A 189 1.23 -23.29 -68.44
CA GLU A 189 1.10 -24.75 -68.60
C GLU A 189 0.89 -25.23 -70.05
N THR A 190 0.81 -24.32 -71.03
CA THR A 190 0.77 -24.65 -72.46
C THR A 190 2.14 -24.75 -73.14
N GLY A 191 3.23 -24.52 -72.41
CA GLY A 191 4.59 -24.73 -72.92
C GLY A 191 5.11 -26.11 -72.55
N GLU A 192 5.02 -27.08 -73.47
CA GLU A 192 5.81 -28.31 -73.37
C GLU A 192 7.26 -27.98 -73.02
N ARG A 193 7.82 -28.77 -72.10
CA ARG A 193 9.23 -28.78 -71.72
C ARG A 193 10.12 -28.97 -72.95
N LYS A 194 10.51 -27.88 -73.60
CA LYS A 194 11.78 -27.82 -74.31
C LYS A 194 12.83 -27.29 -73.35
N GLN A 195 13.59 -28.24 -72.82
CA GLN A 195 14.86 -28.03 -72.15
C GLN A 195 15.74 -27.16 -73.07
N SER A 196 15.79 -25.85 -72.81
CA SER A 196 16.77 -24.97 -73.41
C SER A 196 17.57 -24.34 -72.28
N ASN A 197 18.76 -24.92 -72.09
CA ASN A 197 19.87 -24.23 -71.48
C ASN A 197 20.08 -22.90 -72.20
N SER A 198 19.59 -21.80 -71.64
CA SER A 198 20.09 -20.48 -71.98
C SER A 198 20.23 -19.64 -70.72
N LYS A 199 21.46 -19.20 -70.52
CA LYS A 199 21.96 -18.42 -69.40
C LYS A 199 21.23 -17.07 -69.34
N GLY A 200 20.16 -16.99 -68.55
CA GLY A 200 19.51 -15.75 -68.13
C GLY A 200 19.99 -15.24 -66.76
N LYS A 201 21.26 -15.45 -66.40
CA LYS A 201 21.87 -14.79 -65.23
C LYS A 201 22.17 -13.34 -65.60
N LYS A 202 21.26 -12.40 -65.35
CA LYS A 202 21.51 -10.95 -65.16
C LYS A 202 20.18 -10.20 -64.98
N LYS A 203 19.73 -10.05 -63.72
CA LYS A 203 18.80 -9.01 -63.20
C LYS A 203 18.27 -9.29 -61.79
N ARG A 204 18.58 -10.44 -61.17
CA ARG A 204 18.23 -10.71 -59.75
C ARG A 204 19.12 -10.00 -58.74
N HIS A 205 20.39 -9.74 -59.09
CA HIS A 205 21.33 -9.12 -58.14
C HIS A 205 20.92 -7.69 -57.78
N SER A 206 20.57 -6.81 -58.72
CA SER A 206 20.24 -5.41 -58.39
C SER A 206 19.03 -5.26 -57.45
N ARG A 207 17.98 -6.07 -57.60
CA ARG A 207 16.85 -6.10 -56.65
C ARG A 207 17.28 -6.59 -55.26
N SER A 208 18.16 -7.59 -55.19
CA SER A 208 18.72 -8.09 -53.92
C SER A 208 19.55 -7.01 -53.21
N TRP A 209 20.41 -6.28 -53.94
CA TRP A 209 21.19 -5.17 -53.40
C TRP A 209 20.31 -4.00 -52.94
N ILE A 210 19.20 -3.70 -53.63
CA ILE A 210 18.24 -2.67 -53.20
C ILE A 210 17.50 -3.09 -51.92
N HIS A 211 17.11 -4.37 -51.78
CA HIS A 211 16.50 -4.87 -50.55
C HIS A 211 17.48 -4.89 -49.37
N LEU A 212 18.74 -5.23 -49.62
CA LEU A 212 19.81 -5.16 -48.61
C LEU A 212 20.07 -3.70 -48.23
N PHE A 213 20.16 -2.78 -49.18
CA PHE A 213 20.30 -1.34 -48.94
C PHE A 213 19.13 -0.79 -48.11
N ARG A 214 17.88 -1.15 -48.45
CA ARG A 214 16.70 -0.75 -47.67
C ARG A 214 16.73 -1.31 -46.25
N LYS A 215 17.13 -2.58 -46.07
CA LYS A 215 17.33 -3.17 -44.73
C LYS A 215 18.41 -2.42 -43.96
N SER A 216 19.56 -2.15 -44.58
CA SER A 216 20.67 -1.43 -43.97
C SER A 216 20.28 0.00 -43.60
N VAL A 217 19.56 0.73 -44.45
CA VAL A 217 19.07 2.09 -44.16
C VAL A 217 18.07 2.07 -43.01
N ILE A 218 17.17 1.09 -42.94
CA ILE A 218 16.25 0.95 -41.80
C ILE A 218 17.04 0.70 -40.50
N VAL A 219 18.04 -0.18 -40.54
CA VAL A 219 18.92 -0.46 -39.39
C VAL A 219 19.70 0.79 -38.98
N VAL A 220 20.30 1.51 -39.93
CA VAL A 220 21.05 2.74 -39.66
C VAL A 220 20.14 3.84 -39.12
N LEU A 221 18.92 3.99 -39.65
CA LEU A 221 17.93 4.95 -39.11
C LEU A 221 17.45 4.53 -37.72
N ALA A 222 17.31 3.23 -37.45
CA ALA A 222 16.97 2.72 -36.12
C ALA A 222 18.10 2.98 -35.12
N VAL A 223 19.35 2.70 -35.51
CA VAL A 223 20.56 2.97 -34.71
C VAL A 223 20.73 4.47 -34.48
N HIS A 224 20.54 5.31 -35.49
CA HIS A 224 20.63 6.76 -35.36
C HIS A 224 19.51 7.32 -34.45
N ARG A 225 18.30 6.75 -34.51
CA ARG A 225 17.22 7.09 -33.57
C ARG A 225 17.55 6.66 -32.14
N LEU A 226 18.10 5.45 -31.95
CA LEU A 226 18.57 4.97 -30.65
C LEU A 226 19.75 5.82 -30.13
N GLN A 227 20.63 6.25 -31.01
CA GLN A 227 21.77 7.09 -30.68
C GLN A 227 21.32 8.50 -30.29
N ILE A 228 20.33 9.09 -30.96
CA ILE A 228 19.71 10.36 -30.53
C ILE A 228 19.07 10.22 -29.15
N LEU A 229 18.38 9.10 -28.89
CA LEU A 229 17.79 8.79 -27.59
C LEU A 229 18.85 8.64 -26.48
N CYS A 230 20.03 8.11 -26.80
CA CYS A 230 21.14 7.97 -25.85
C CYS A 230 22.02 9.23 -25.73
N SER A 231 22.16 10.03 -26.79
CA SER A 231 23.07 11.19 -26.84
C SER A 231 22.46 12.46 -26.28
N GLN A 232 21.13 12.57 -26.26
CA GLN A 232 20.43 13.61 -25.52
C GLN A 232 20.25 13.12 -24.08
N SER A 233 21.32 13.22 -23.29
CA SER A 233 21.37 12.78 -21.90
C SER A 233 20.13 13.27 -21.13
N CYS A 234 19.34 12.32 -20.63
CA CYS A 234 18.16 12.57 -19.82
C CYS A 234 18.54 13.33 -18.55
N SER A 235 18.32 14.65 -18.51
CA SER A 235 18.41 15.40 -17.25
C SER A 235 17.27 15.07 -16.29
N SER A 236 16.19 14.44 -16.77
CA SER A 236 15.07 13.97 -15.97
C SER A 236 14.60 12.57 -16.40
N LEU A 237 14.47 11.65 -15.43
CA LEU A 237 13.98 10.27 -15.67
C LEU A 237 12.48 10.23 -15.96
N PHE A 238 11.71 11.15 -15.36
CA PHE A 238 10.27 11.29 -15.56
C PHE A 238 9.94 12.63 -16.20
N SER A 239 8.98 12.65 -17.11
CA SER A 239 8.44 13.86 -17.74
C SER A 239 6.92 13.94 -17.49
N TRP A 240 6.39 15.15 -17.33
CA TRP A 240 4.97 15.33 -17.01
C TRP A 240 4.14 15.51 -18.28
N VAL A 241 3.03 14.78 -18.41
CA VAL A 241 2.20 14.82 -19.63
C VAL A 241 1.24 16.00 -19.57
N ASP A 242 1.58 17.09 -20.23
CA ASP A 242 0.61 18.11 -20.69
C ASP A 242 0.96 18.55 -22.12
N GLY A 243 0.66 17.68 -23.08
CA GLY A 243 0.44 17.95 -24.51
C GLY A 243 1.46 18.76 -25.33
N VAL A 244 2.55 19.29 -24.77
CA VAL A 244 3.30 20.40 -25.40
C VAL A 244 4.81 20.31 -25.33
N ARG A 245 5.44 19.43 -24.53
CA ARG A 245 6.92 19.26 -24.65
C ARG A 245 7.36 17.80 -24.61
N GLU A 246 7.96 17.40 -25.73
CA GLU A 246 8.76 16.20 -25.92
C GLU A 246 9.98 16.25 -24.98
N GLY A 247 9.82 15.76 -23.75
CA GLY A 247 10.93 15.25 -22.97
C GLY A 247 11.17 13.79 -23.32
N ILE A 248 12.43 13.34 -23.27
CA ILE A 248 12.83 11.94 -23.50
C ILE A 248 12.53 11.06 -22.27
N GLY A 249 12.25 11.67 -21.12
CA GLY A 249 11.91 10.99 -19.86
C GLY A 249 10.52 10.30 -19.89
N ILE A 250 10.36 9.29 -19.03
CA ILE A 250 9.14 8.47 -18.94
C ILE A 250 7.94 9.38 -18.60
N PRO A 251 6.90 9.44 -19.45
CA PRO A 251 5.73 10.27 -19.19
C PRO A 251 4.95 9.74 -17.99
N VAL A 252 4.64 10.61 -17.02
CA VAL A 252 3.78 10.30 -15.87
C VAL A 252 2.44 11.03 -16.05
N CYS A 253 1.35 10.27 -16.08
CA CYS A 253 -0.02 10.79 -16.09
C CYS A 253 -0.60 10.82 -14.66
N ILE A 254 -1.49 11.78 -14.41
CA ILE A 254 -2.17 11.98 -13.14
C ILE A 254 -3.67 11.72 -13.33
N GLY A 255 -4.31 11.11 -12.35
CA GLY A 255 -5.77 10.94 -12.33
C GLY A 255 -6.49 12.25 -12.05
N ASP A 256 -7.58 12.45 -12.80
CA ASP A 256 -8.54 13.55 -12.74
C ASP A 256 -8.00 14.96 -13.07
N SER A 257 -8.03 15.30 -14.37
CA SER A 257 -8.09 16.70 -14.79
C SER A 257 -9.14 16.87 -15.89
N LYS A 258 -10.38 17.17 -15.50
CA LYS A 258 -11.33 17.84 -16.40
C LYS A 258 -10.69 19.14 -16.87
N ASP A 259 -10.70 19.36 -18.18
CA ASP A 259 -10.11 20.49 -18.88
C ASP A 259 -10.17 21.80 -18.08
N VAL A 260 -9.03 22.26 -17.57
CA VAL A 260 -8.90 23.62 -17.02
C VAL A 260 -8.07 24.46 -17.97
N HIS A 261 -8.68 25.55 -18.42
CA HIS A 261 -8.17 26.50 -19.39
C HIS A 261 -6.71 26.92 -19.18
N ARG A 262 -6.02 27.06 -20.31
CA ARG A 262 -4.62 27.47 -20.47
C ARG A 262 -4.36 28.89 -19.94
N GLN A 263 -4.21 29.12 -18.64
CA GLN A 263 -3.48 30.33 -18.19
C GLN A 263 -2.93 30.34 -16.74
N GLN A 264 -3.35 29.44 -15.84
CA GLN A 264 -2.83 29.38 -14.46
C GLN A 264 -2.18 28.02 -14.15
N LYS A 265 -1.04 27.78 -14.79
CA LYS A 265 -0.57 26.42 -15.13
C LYS A 265 0.41 25.76 -14.16
N GLU A 266 1.10 26.45 -13.24
CA GLU A 266 2.13 25.78 -12.41
C GLU A 266 1.58 25.34 -11.04
N GLN A 267 0.98 26.27 -10.30
CA GLN A 267 0.59 26.05 -8.90
C GLN A 267 -0.60 25.10 -8.75
N ILE A 268 -1.58 25.18 -9.66
CA ILE A 268 -2.71 24.23 -9.74
C ILE A 268 -2.20 22.82 -10.06
N ARG A 269 -1.15 22.69 -10.88
CA ARG A 269 -0.55 21.39 -11.21
C ARG A 269 0.24 20.78 -10.07
N CYS A 270 1.00 21.58 -9.31
CA CYS A 270 1.67 21.08 -8.10
C CYS A 270 0.65 20.56 -7.09
N LEU A 271 -0.50 21.24 -6.95
CA LEU A 271 -1.58 20.81 -6.08
C LEU A 271 -2.25 19.52 -6.57
N GLN A 272 -2.51 19.37 -7.87
CA GLN A 272 -3.03 18.15 -8.48
C GLN A 272 -2.05 16.96 -8.38
N ALA A 273 -0.75 17.22 -8.58
CA ALA A 273 0.28 16.22 -8.40
C ALA A 273 0.39 15.79 -6.93
N PHE A 274 0.32 16.74 -6.02
CA PHE A 274 0.31 16.46 -4.60
C PHE A 274 -0.92 15.63 -4.20
N SER A 275 -2.12 16.00 -4.67
CA SER A 275 -3.34 15.23 -4.40
C SER A 275 -3.28 13.80 -4.95
N TRP A 276 -2.60 13.60 -6.09
CA TRP A 276 -2.34 12.27 -6.64
C TRP A 276 -1.43 11.42 -5.78
N PHE A 277 -0.29 11.98 -5.33
CA PHE A 277 0.64 11.28 -4.43
C PHE A 277 0.05 10.95 -3.06
N THR A 278 -1.04 11.60 -2.69
CA THR A 278 -1.77 11.37 -1.44
C THR A 278 -3.18 10.78 -1.64
N SER A 279 -3.48 10.26 -2.84
CA SER A 279 -4.83 9.78 -3.15
C SER A 279 -5.18 8.49 -2.39
N CYS A 280 -6.22 8.57 -1.55
CA CYS A 280 -6.78 7.41 -0.85
C CYS A 280 -7.44 6.42 -1.82
N ASP A 281 -8.04 6.90 -2.89
CA ASP A 281 -8.69 6.06 -3.91
C ASP A 281 -7.66 5.23 -4.65
N LEU A 282 -6.53 5.85 -5.02
CA LEU A 282 -5.40 5.16 -5.63
C LEU A 282 -4.78 4.13 -4.68
N LEU A 283 -4.57 4.50 -3.41
CA LEU A 283 -4.07 3.58 -2.39
C LEU A 283 -4.99 2.35 -2.27
N THR A 284 -6.30 2.60 -2.17
CA THR A 284 -7.31 1.55 -2.06
C THR A 284 -7.33 0.68 -3.32
N ALA A 285 -7.22 1.28 -4.51
CA ALA A 285 -7.14 0.57 -5.78
C ALA A 285 -5.90 -0.35 -5.84
N VAL A 286 -4.72 0.13 -5.42
CA VAL A 286 -3.49 -0.66 -5.38
C VAL A 286 -3.62 -1.82 -4.40
N LEU A 287 -4.00 -1.54 -3.14
CA LEU A 287 -4.12 -2.56 -2.10
C LEU A 287 -5.14 -3.65 -2.47
N SER A 288 -6.33 -3.25 -2.90
CA SER A 288 -7.38 -4.20 -3.27
C SER A 288 -7.06 -4.99 -4.55
N SER A 289 -6.20 -4.49 -5.43
CA SER A 289 -5.74 -5.25 -6.60
C SER A 289 -4.67 -6.29 -6.23
N MET A 290 -3.85 -5.99 -5.21
CA MET A 290 -2.75 -6.85 -4.78
C MET A 290 -3.15 -7.85 -3.69
N ALA A 291 -4.35 -7.76 -3.11
CA ALA A 291 -4.80 -8.60 -1.99
C ALA A 291 -4.68 -10.10 -2.25
N GLU A 292 -5.13 -10.59 -3.43
CA GLU A 292 -5.02 -12.01 -3.79
C GLU A 292 -3.57 -12.46 -3.95
N LEU A 293 -2.72 -11.63 -4.54
CA LEU A 293 -1.29 -11.91 -4.67
C LEU A 293 -0.61 -11.95 -3.31
N GLN A 294 -0.95 -11.04 -2.41
CA GLN A 294 -0.43 -11.01 -1.04
C GLN A 294 -0.87 -12.24 -0.23
N GLU A 295 -2.11 -12.69 -0.39
CA GLU A 295 -2.60 -13.91 0.21
C GLU A 295 -1.83 -15.15 -0.29
N VAL A 296 -1.61 -15.25 -1.61
CA VAL A 296 -0.84 -16.35 -2.19
C VAL A 296 0.61 -16.32 -1.71
N ILE A 297 1.26 -15.16 -1.65
CA ILE A 297 2.64 -15.01 -1.17
C ILE A 297 2.74 -15.39 0.32
N SER A 298 1.80 -14.96 1.16
CA SER A 298 1.83 -15.26 2.60
C SER A 298 1.59 -16.74 2.92
N LYS A 299 0.89 -17.47 2.05
CA LYS A 299 0.59 -18.90 2.20
C LYS A 299 1.55 -19.82 1.44
N ALA A 300 2.35 -19.28 0.52
CA ALA A 300 3.22 -20.07 -0.35
C ALA A 300 4.46 -20.57 0.40
N ASP A 301 4.60 -21.89 0.49
CA ASP A 301 5.89 -22.51 0.82
C ASP A 301 6.79 -22.49 -0.43
N MET A 302 7.88 -21.72 -0.35
CA MET A 302 8.69 -21.25 -1.49
C MET A 302 9.39 -22.37 -2.27
N LYS A 303 9.26 -23.63 -1.82
CA LYS A 303 9.92 -24.81 -2.40
C LYS A 303 9.02 -25.67 -3.30
N SER A 304 7.72 -25.39 -3.42
CA SER A 304 6.81 -26.22 -4.21
C SER A 304 6.61 -25.71 -5.64
N TRP A 305 6.85 -26.55 -6.65
CA TRP A 305 6.64 -26.23 -8.08
C TRP A 305 5.19 -25.77 -8.35
N LEU A 306 4.22 -26.38 -7.67
CA LEU A 306 2.79 -26.03 -7.75
C LEU A 306 2.50 -24.58 -7.30
N SER A 307 3.32 -24.00 -6.43
CA SER A 307 3.23 -22.60 -6.02
C SER A 307 3.55 -21.64 -7.17
N GLY A 308 4.44 -22.02 -8.10
CA GLY A 308 4.85 -21.17 -9.22
C GLY A 308 3.71 -20.79 -10.15
N HIS A 309 2.90 -21.77 -10.58
CA HIS A 309 1.76 -21.50 -11.47
C HIS A 309 0.67 -20.67 -10.78
N LEU A 310 0.35 -20.97 -9.51
CA LEU A 310 -0.60 -20.19 -8.72
C LEU A 310 -0.14 -18.76 -8.53
N LEU A 311 1.15 -18.55 -8.23
CA LEU A 311 1.76 -17.22 -8.10
C LEU A 311 1.70 -16.45 -9.42
N THR A 312 2.03 -17.09 -10.55
CA THR A 312 1.95 -16.42 -11.87
C THR A 312 0.52 -16.04 -12.25
N ASN A 313 -0.47 -16.88 -11.94
CA ASN A 313 -1.87 -16.57 -12.21
C ASN A 313 -2.38 -15.46 -11.29
N ALA A 314 -2.05 -15.51 -9.99
CA ALA A 314 -2.37 -14.45 -9.04
C ALA A 314 -1.73 -13.12 -9.46
N ALA A 315 -0.47 -13.12 -9.89
CA ALA A 315 0.21 -11.93 -10.39
C ALA A 315 -0.47 -11.36 -11.65
N LYS A 316 -0.85 -12.21 -12.62
CA LYS A 316 -1.58 -11.79 -13.82
C LYS A 316 -2.95 -11.20 -13.47
N ASN A 317 -3.70 -11.85 -12.58
CA ASN A 317 -5.01 -11.39 -12.14
C ASN A 317 -4.91 -10.06 -11.38
N SER A 318 -3.96 -9.96 -10.45
CA SER A 318 -3.68 -8.72 -9.71
C SER A 318 -3.24 -7.59 -10.63
N PHE A 319 -2.42 -7.87 -11.64
CA PHE A 319 -2.04 -6.89 -12.66
C PHE A 319 -3.25 -6.45 -13.49
N SER A 320 -4.09 -7.38 -13.95
CA SER A 320 -5.30 -7.06 -14.71
C SER A 320 -6.25 -6.16 -13.90
N LYS A 321 -6.49 -6.50 -12.62
CA LYS A 321 -7.32 -5.71 -11.70
C LYS A 321 -6.72 -4.33 -11.44
N LEU A 322 -5.40 -4.25 -11.28
CA LEU A 322 -4.70 -2.98 -11.12
C LEU A 322 -4.92 -2.10 -12.34
N MET A 323 -4.71 -2.64 -13.55
CA MET A 323 -4.90 -1.89 -14.78
C MET A 323 -6.34 -1.42 -14.96
N GLU A 324 -7.33 -2.27 -14.67
CA GLU A 324 -8.76 -1.92 -14.73
C GLU A 324 -9.12 -0.77 -13.77
N LYS A 325 -8.64 -0.83 -12.53
CA LYS A 325 -8.86 0.23 -11.54
C LYS A 325 -8.09 1.50 -11.88
N LEU A 326 -6.86 1.38 -12.40
CA LEU A 326 -6.10 2.54 -12.89
C LEU A 326 -6.81 3.19 -14.09
N CYS A 327 -7.40 2.43 -15.00
CA CYS A 327 -8.23 2.98 -16.08
C CYS A 327 -9.37 3.85 -15.51
N ALA A 328 -10.07 3.37 -14.48
CA ALA A 328 -11.15 4.09 -13.85
C ALA A 328 -10.65 5.34 -13.10
N VAL A 329 -9.58 5.22 -12.32
CA VAL A 329 -9.00 6.33 -11.54
C VAL A 329 -8.35 7.39 -12.44
N MET A 330 -7.86 7.00 -13.61
CA MET A 330 -7.20 7.91 -14.55
C MET A 330 -8.17 8.57 -15.52
N GLU A 331 -9.49 8.30 -15.42
CA GLU A 331 -10.60 8.78 -16.28
C GLU A 331 -10.13 9.43 -17.58
N VAL A 332 -9.54 8.61 -18.47
CA VAL A 332 -9.61 8.94 -19.89
C VAL A 332 -11.06 8.65 -20.22
N THR A 333 -11.89 9.71 -20.30
CA THR A 333 -13.22 9.60 -20.90
C THR A 333 -13.06 8.74 -22.15
N PRO A 334 -13.78 7.62 -22.29
CA PRO A 334 -13.70 6.84 -23.51
C PRO A 334 -14.29 7.76 -24.59
N VAL A 335 -13.42 8.49 -25.27
CA VAL A 335 -13.77 9.15 -26.52
C VAL A 335 -14.26 8.02 -27.38
N ASP A 336 -15.56 8.07 -27.66
CA ASP A 336 -16.35 7.08 -28.37
C ASP A 336 -15.50 6.22 -29.30
N SER A 337 -15.56 4.91 -29.06
CA SER A 337 -14.98 3.85 -29.91
C SER A 337 -15.46 3.88 -31.37
N SER A 338 -16.26 4.88 -31.77
CA SER A 338 -16.76 5.10 -33.13
C SER A 338 -16.26 6.40 -33.81
N ARG A 339 -15.57 7.31 -33.09
CA ARG A 339 -15.21 8.61 -33.66
C ARG A 339 -13.71 8.85 -33.64
N SER A 340 -13.06 8.25 -34.65
CA SER A 340 -11.73 8.62 -35.14
C SER A 340 -10.59 8.29 -34.15
N MET A 341 -9.56 7.61 -34.67
CA MET A 341 -8.21 7.54 -34.09
C MET A 341 -7.56 8.94 -34.06
N THR A 342 -8.21 9.92 -33.45
CA THR A 342 -7.73 11.26 -33.17
C THR A 342 -7.27 11.36 -31.73
N TYR A 343 -6.65 10.30 -31.19
CA TYR A 343 -5.61 10.55 -30.21
C TYR A 343 -4.47 11.25 -30.97
N VAL A 344 -4.48 12.58 -30.89
CA VAL A 344 -3.40 13.44 -31.40
C VAL A 344 -2.20 13.27 -30.48
N GLU A 345 -1.67 12.05 -30.38
CA GLU A 345 -0.27 11.86 -29.99
C GLU A 345 0.53 12.45 -31.16
N LYS A 346 0.88 13.73 -31.04
CA LYS A 346 1.86 14.36 -31.92
C LYS A 346 3.05 13.41 -32.00
N ASN A 347 3.35 12.91 -33.20
CA ASN A 347 4.42 11.96 -33.50
C ASN A 347 4.14 10.46 -33.31
N SER A 348 2.89 10.02 -33.15
CA SER A 348 2.60 8.58 -33.23
C SER A 348 3.08 8.00 -34.57
N LEU A 349 3.50 6.73 -34.56
CA LEU A 349 3.92 6.03 -35.77
C LEU A 349 2.81 6.11 -36.84
N VAL A 350 1.55 5.96 -36.43
CA VAL A 350 0.38 6.12 -37.29
C VAL A 350 0.33 7.50 -37.93
N GLN A 351 0.49 8.57 -37.16
CA GLN A 351 0.46 9.93 -37.72
C GLN A 351 1.63 10.18 -38.67
N ARG A 352 2.83 9.67 -38.35
CA ARG A 352 4.02 9.79 -39.21
C ARG A 352 3.87 8.99 -40.50
N LEU A 353 3.33 7.77 -40.42
CA LEU A 353 3.02 6.93 -41.58
C LEU A 353 1.90 7.55 -42.42
N ALA A 354 0.84 8.06 -41.80
CA ALA A 354 -0.27 8.73 -42.48
C ALA A 354 0.20 10.00 -43.20
N ARG A 355 1.03 10.84 -42.56
CA ARG A 355 1.65 12.01 -43.20
C ARG A 355 2.59 11.62 -44.34
N GLY A 356 3.39 10.57 -44.16
CA GLY A 356 4.28 10.04 -45.19
C GLY A 356 3.51 9.51 -46.40
N LEU A 357 2.47 8.72 -46.16
CA LEU A 357 1.55 8.21 -47.20
C LEU A 357 0.82 9.34 -47.91
N HIS A 358 0.30 10.32 -47.16
CA HIS A 358 -0.35 11.49 -47.74
C HIS A 358 0.61 12.29 -48.63
N LYS A 359 1.85 12.50 -48.20
CA LYS A 359 2.88 13.16 -49.00
C LYS A 359 3.19 12.40 -50.28
N ILE A 360 3.35 11.07 -50.20
CA ILE A 360 3.60 10.22 -51.37
C ILE A 360 2.39 10.27 -52.32
N ASN A 361 1.17 10.16 -51.79
CA ASN A 361 -0.05 10.22 -52.60
C ASN A 361 -0.21 11.57 -53.31
N ALA A 362 0.06 12.68 -52.62
CA ALA A 362 0.04 14.01 -53.23
C ALA A 362 1.07 14.13 -54.36
N GLN A 363 2.30 13.65 -54.14
CA GLN A 363 3.35 13.65 -55.17
C GLN A 363 3.02 12.77 -56.38
N THR A 364 2.35 11.62 -56.17
CA THR A 364 1.90 10.78 -57.29
C THR A 364 0.74 11.40 -58.07
N LEU A 365 -0.11 12.20 -57.41
CA LEU A 365 -1.19 12.94 -58.05
C LEU A 365 -0.63 14.06 -58.95
N GLU A 366 0.39 14.77 -58.46
CA GLU A 366 1.16 15.77 -59.24
C GLU A 366 1.87 15.15 -60.44
N ALA A 367 2.28 13.87 -60.35
CA ALA A 367 2.86 13.12 -61.46
C ALA A 367 1.83 12.54 -62.45
N GLY A 368 0.54 12.89 -62.31
CA GLY A 368 -0.52 12.51 -63.27
C GLY A 368 -1.05 11.08 -63.14
N ILE A 369 -0.70 10.34 -62.08
CA ILE A 369 -1.20 8.99 -61.84
C ILE A 369 -2.47 9.09 -60.97
N THR A 370 -3.60 9.31 -61.63
CA THR A 370 -4.87 9.66 -60.97
C THR A 370 -5.69 8.46 -60.50
N ASP A 371 -5.48 7.27 -61.08
CA ASP A 371 -6.31 6.10 -60.75
C ASP A 371 -5.46 4.89 -60.32
N ARG A 372 -5.17 4.83 -59.02
CA ARG A 372 -4.54 3.65 -58.42
C ARG A 372 -5.64 2.63 -58.13
N THR A 373 -6.11 1.95 -59.17
CA THR A 373 -6.97 0.79 -58.99
C THR A 373 -6.24 -0.23 -58.09
N PRO A 374 -6.89 -0.75 -57.03
CA PRO A 374 -6.29 -1.77 -56.19
C PRO A 374 -5.78 -2.93 -57.05
N ALA A 375 -4.58 -3.42 -56.76
CA ALA A 375 -3.98 -4.51 -57.54
C ALA A 375 -4.89 -5.75 -57.62
N THR A 376 -5.70 -5.97 -56.57
CA THR A 376 -6.76 -6.99 -56.53
C THR A 376 -7.82 -6.80 -57.60
N LYS A 377 -8.31 -5.57 -57.84
CA LYS A 377 -9.27 -5.27 -58.91
C LYS A 377 -8.65 -5.51 -60.29
N THR A 378 -7.38 -5.15 -60.47
CA THR A 378 -6.69 -5.35 -61.76
C THR A 378 -6.55 -6.85 -62.08
N VAL A 379 -6.18 -7.67 -61.10
CA VAL A 379 -6.07 -9.13 -61.28
C VAL A 379 -7.44 -9.77 -61.51
N ALA A 380 -8.49 -9.34 -60.80
CA ALA A 380 -9.85 -9.83 -61.04
C ALA A 380 -10.35 -9.47 -62.46
N SER A 381 -10.08 -8.25 -62.93
CA SER A 381 -10.37 -7.85 -64.31
C SER A 381 -9.59 -8.69 -65.32
N LEU A 382 -8.32 -8.99 -65.05
CA LEU A 382 -7.50 -9.84 -65.90
C LEU A 382 -8.02 -11.28 -65.93
N GLN A 383 -8.38 -11.86 -64.78
CA GLN A 383 -9.01 -13.18 -64.68
C GLN A 383 -10.28 -13.25 -65.51
N LYS A 384 -11.15 -12.23 -65.39
CA LYS A 384 -12.38 -12.13 -66.19
C LYS A 384 -12.09 -12.08 -67.69
N GLN A 385 -11.13 -11.28 -68.12
CA GLN A 385 -10.75 -11.17 -69.54
C GLN A 385 -10.18 -12.48 -70.08
N ILE A 386 -9.30 -13.16 -69.33
CA ILE A 386 -8.76 -14.47 -69.71
C ILE A 386 -9.88 -15.51 -69.82
N PHE A 387 -10.82 -15.51 -68.88
CA PHE A 387 -11.97 -16.41 -68.91
C PHE A 387 -12.85 -16.18 -70.14
N GLU A 388 -13.24 -14.93 -70.40
CA GLU A 388 -14.03 -14.57 -71.59
C GLU A 388 -13.31 -14.94 -72.89
N PHE A 389 -12.01 -14.69 -72.98
CA PHE A 389 -11.21 -15.07 -74.14
C PHE A 389 -11.17 -16.59 -74.33
N THR A 390 -10.96 -17.34 -73.26
CA THR A 390 -10.93 -18.82 -73.30
C THR A 390 -12.29 -19.38 -73.72
N GLN A 391 -13.39 -18.78 -73.25
CA GLN A 391 -14.74 -19.16 -73.65
C GLN A 391 -14.97 -18.91 -75.15
N ARG A 392 -14.62 -17.72 -75.66
CA ARG A 392 -14.73 -17.42 -77.10
C ARG A 392 -13.88 -18.35 -77.96
N LEU A 393 -12.64 -18.62 -77.53
CA LEU A 393 -11.75 -19.55 -78.22
C LEU A 393 -12.33 -20.97 -78.26
N HIS A 394 -12.91 -21.42 -77.14
CA HIS A 394 -13.59 -22.72 -77.08
C HIS A 394 -14.78 -22.79 -78.05
N THR A 395 -15.65 -21.77 -78.07
CA THR A 395 -16.78 -21.69 -79.02
C THR A 395 -16.30 -21.72 -80.47
N ALA A 396 -15.30 -20.92 -80.82
CA ALA A 396 -14.74 -20.90 -82.17
C ALA A 396 -14.09 -22.25 -82.57
N GLU A 397 -13.44 -22.94 -81.64
CA GLU A 397 -12.89 -24.27 -81.90
C GLU A 397 -13.98 -25.34 -82.07
N VAL A 398 -15.08 -25.24 -81.33
CA VAL A 398 -16.27 -26.11 -81.50
C VAL A 398 -16.90 -25.88 -82.88
N GLU A 399 -17.14 -24.62 -83.26
CA GLU A 399 -17.66 -24.26 -84.59
C GLU A 399 -16.72 -24.75 -85.70
N ARG A 400 -15.41 -24.55 -85.56
CA ARG A 400 -14.42 -25.05 -86.53
C ARG A 400 -14.50 -26.57 -86.68
N ARG A 401 -14.66 -27.32 -85.58
CA ARG A 401 -14.82 -28.78 -85.62
C ARG A 401 -16.12 -29.18 -86.30
N SER A 402 -17.22 -28.47 -86.03
CA SER A 402 -18.51 -28.68 -86.71
C SER A 402 -18.39 -28.46 -88.21
N LEU A 403 -17.84 -27.32 -88.62
CA LEU A 403 -17.64 -26.98 -90.03
C LEU A 403 -16.73 -27.98 -90.75
N ARG A 404 -15.72 -28.53 -90.05
CA ARG A 404 -14.90 -29.61 -90.61
C ARG A 404 -15.69 -30.89 -90.84
N LEU A 405 -16.59 -31.25 -89.93
CA LEU A 405 -17.48 -32.40 -90.10
C LEU A 405 -18.41 -32.18 -91.30
N GLU A 406 -19.05 -31.01 -91.38
CA GLU A 406 -19.90 -30.63 -92.52
C GLU A 406 -19.13 -30.65 -93.84
N LEU A 407 -17.90 -30.12 -93.88
CA LEU A 407 -17.05 -30.15 -95.07
C LEU A 407 -16.71 -31.58 -95.49
N THR A 408 -16.42 -32.46 -94.52
CA THR A 408 -16.19 -33.88 -94.83
C THR A 408 -17.45 -34.58 -95.37
N GLU A 409 -18.62 -34.21 -94.86
CA GLU A 409 -19.91 -34.73 -95.35
C GLU A 409 -20.25 -34.20 -96.75
N PHE A 410 -20.08 -32.90 -97.00
CA PHE A 410 -20.22 -32.33 -98.35
C PHE A 410 -19.27 -32.95 -99.35
N LYS A 411 -18.01 -33.18 -98.98
CA LYS A 411 -17.02 -33.85 -99.85
C LYS A 411 -17.44 -35.29 -100.18
N ARG A 412 -18.03 -36.00 -99.21
CA ARG A 412 -18.60 -37.33 -99.43
C ARG A 412 -19.78 -37.26 -100.41
N ASN A 413 -20.73 -36.34 -100.20
CA ASN A 413 -21.89 -36.17 -101.07
C ASN A 413 -21.49 -35.76 -102.51
N LEU A 414 -20.49 -34.87 -102.67
CA LEU A 414 -19.93 -34.52 -103.97
C LEU A 414 -19.30 -35.73 -104.68
N ASN A 415 -18.60 -36.59 -103.95
CA ASN A 415 -18.07 -37.82 -104.52
C ASN A 415 -19.18 -38.80 -104.93
N GLU A 416 -20.29 -38.87 -104.18
CA GLU A 416 -21.47 -39.66 -104.54
C GLU A 416 -22.16 -39.08 -105.80
N MET A 417 -22.44 -37.77 -105.84
CA MET A 417 -22.98 -37.07 -107.01
C MET A 417 -22.08 -37.19 -108.24
N LYS A 418 -20.76 -37.11 -108.07
CA LYS A 418 -19.81 -37.32 -109.17
C LYS A 418 -19.94 -38.73 -109.74
N LYS A 419 -20.05 -39.77 -108.89
CA LYS A 419 -20.30 -41.14 -109.35
C LYS A 419 -21.65 -41.25 -110.08
N GLU A 420 -22.68 -40.52 -109.65
CA GLU A 420 -23.97 -40.49 -110.33
C GLU A 420 -23.92 -39.74 -111.66
N ALA A 421 -23.20 -38.64 -111.75
CA ALA A 421 -22.95 -37.90 -112.99
C ALA A 421 -22.14 -38.75 -113.98
N ASP A 422 -21.10 -39.45 -113.52
CA ASP A 422 -20.33 -40.39 -114.34
C ASP A 422 -21.23 -41.52 -114.88
N LYS A 423 -22.16 -42.05 -114.06
CA LYS A 423 -23.19 -43.01 -114.51
C LYS A 423 -24.15 -42.40 -115.53
N ALA A 424 -24.62 -41.17 -115.32
CA ALA A 424 -25.52 -40.49 -116.24
C ALA A 424 -24.85 -40.20 -117.59
N HIS A 425 -23.58 -39.79 -117.60
CA HIS A 425 -22.79 -39.67 -118.83
C HIS A 425 -22.61 -41.00 -119.53
N SER A 426 -22.31 -42.09 -118.81
CA SER A 426 -22.27 -43.43 -119.40
C SER A 426 -23.61 -43.83 -120.03
N LEU A 427 -24.74 -43.54 -119.38
CA LEU A 427 -26.07 -43.78 -119.93
C LEU A 427 -26.37 -42.88 -121.14
N GLN A 428 -25.88 -41.63 -121.14
CA GLN A 428 -26.02 -40.71 -122.27
C GLN A 428 -25.19 -41.15 -123.48
N GLU A 429 -23.98 -41.68 -123.27
CA GLU A 429 -23.20 -42.34 -124.32
C GLU A 429 -23.91 -43.58 -124.85
N GLN A 430 -24.48 -44.42 -123.98
CA GLN A 430 -25.29 -45.57 -124.40
C GLN A 430 -26.53 -45.14 -125.21
N LEU A 431 -27.20 -44.06 -124.82
CA LEU A 431 -28.31 -43.47 -125.58
C LEU A 431 -27.85 -42.88 -126.92
N TYR A 432 -26.68 -42.24 -126.99
CA TYR A 432 -26.12 -41.72 -128.24
C TYR A 432 -25.81 -42.87 -129.21
N VAL A 433 -25.20 -43.94 -128.73
CA VAL A 433 -24.97 -45.18 -129.49
C VAL A 433 -26.29 -45.81 -129.95
N PHE A 434 -27.30 -45.86 -129.06
CA PHE A 434 -28.63 -46.36 -129.42
C PHE A 434 -29.31 -45.49 -130.48
N LYS A 435 -29.21 -44.16 -130.36
CA LYS A 435 -29.77 -43.21 -131.34
C LYS A 435 -29.08 -43.31 -132.70
N GLN A 436 -27.76 -43.54 -132.74
CA GLN A 436 -27.04 -43.86 -133.97
C GLN A 436 -27.50 -45.18 -134.59
N SER A 437 -27.79 -46.20 -133.77
CA SER A 437 -28.31 -47.48 -134.26
C SER A 437 -29.75 -47.40 -134.80
N VAL A 438 -30.56 -46.46 -134.30
CA VAL A 438 -31.93 -46.22 -134.79
C VAL A 438 -31.93 -45.37 -136.08
N SER A 439 -31.00 -44.42 -136.25
CA SER A 439 -30.83 -43.66 -137.50
C SER A 439 -30.22 -44.46 -138.67
N LEU A 440 -29.93 -45.75 -138.46
CA LEU A 440 -29.54 -46.70 -139.51
C LEU A 440 -30.72 -47.57 -139.99
N PHE A 441 -31.93 -47.34 -139.47
CA PHE A 441 -33.16 -48.08 -139.80
C PHE A 441 -34.32 -47.21 -140.34
N ASP A 442 -34.08 -45.93 -140.63
CA ASP A 442 -34.88 -45.09 -141.55
C ASP A 442 -33.99 -44.77 -142.78
#